data_AF-A0A6B2T944-F1
#
_entry.id   AF-A0A6B2T944-F1
#
_cell.length_a   1.000
_cell.length_b   1.000
_cell.length_c   1.000
_cell.angle_alpha   90.00
_cell.angle_beta   90.00
_cell.angle_gamma   90.00
#
_symmetry.space_group_name_H-M   'P 1'
#
loop_
_entity.id
_entity.type
_entity.pdbx_description
1 polymer ?
#
loop_
_entity_poly.entity_id
_entity_poly.type
_entity_poly.pdbx_seq_one_letter_code
_entity_poly.pdbx_strand_id
1 'polypeptide(L)'
;GALQTPQYTATSYVVAVPQEKGDPATALGFAQAYGRVATQLAVLGDAQVAAGMSATELQDKVKVATSPDAPMIAVSATTDKPSSAAITANAVARSLSTGANHSKDSTRIKLIPFSRALPPNDPASLSTGVTTLVGGCAGGLLGGLALLVRPR
;
A
#
# COMPACT_ATOMS: atom_id res chain seq x y z
N GLY A 1 -6.05 22.64 -16.79
CA GLY A 1 -5.76 21.19 -16.71
C GLY A 1 -4.49 21.04 -15.92
N ALA A 2 -4.61 20.69 -14.64
CA ALA A 2 -3.46 20.66 -13.73
C ALA A 2 -2.69 19.36 -13.93
N LEU A 3 -1.38 19.48 -14.18
CA LEU A 3 -0.43 18.37 -14.21
C LEU A 3 -0.36 17.78 -12.80
N GLN A 4 -1.10 16.71 -12.54
CA GLN A 4 -0.94 15.95 -11.29
C GLN A 4 0.44 15.30 -11.27
N THR A 5 1.14 15.40 -10.14
CA THR A 5 2.38 14.67 -9.93
C THR A 5 2.13 13.17 -10.07
N PRO A 6 2.91 12.45 -10.90
CA PRO A 6 2.79 11.00 -11.03
C PRO A 6 2.92 10.32 -9.67
N GLN A 7 2.06 9.34 -9.41
CA GLN A 7 2.12 8.54 -8.19
C GLN A 7 2.49 7.11 -8.55
N TYR A 8 3.47 6.55 -7.88
CA TYR A 8 3.98 5.19 -8.08
C TYR A 8 3.70 4.36 -6.85
N THR A 9 3.09 3.19 -7.03
CA THR A 9 2.77 2.26 -5.95
C THR A 9 3.60 0.99 -6.10
N ALA A 10 4.30 0.60 -5.05
CA ALA A 10 5.04 -0.66 -4.98
C ALA A 10 4.55 -1.49 -3.80
N THR A 11 4.49 -2.81 -3.96
CA THR A 11 3.93 -3.72 -2.96
C THR A 11 4.91 -4.83 -2.57
N SER A 12 5.14 -5.00 -1.27
CA SER A 12 5.85 -6.15 -0.70
C SER A 12 4.86 -7.06 0.01
N TYR A 13 5.15 -8.37 0.01
CA TYR A 13 4.31 -9.38 0.62
C TYR A 13 5.06 -10.10 1.73
N VAL A 14 4.39 -10.28 2.86
CA VAL A 14 4.85 -11.03 4.02
C VAL A 14 3.83 -12.14 4.29
N VAL A 15 4.28 -13.32 4.68
CA VAL A 15 3.41 -14.45 5.02
C VAL A 15 3.62 -14.86 6.47
N ALA A 16 2.52 -15.14 7.17
CA ALA A 16 2.52 -15.70 8.51
C ALA A 16 2.63 -17.22 8.43
N VAL A 17 3.64 -17.76 9.11
CA VAL A 17 3.97 -19.19 9.10
C VAL A 17 3.99 -19.71 10.53
N PRO A 18 3.24 -20.77 10.85
CA PRO A 18 3.27 -21.38 12.17
C PRO A 18 4.59 -22.13 12.43
N GLN A 19 5.07 -22.07 13.67
CA GLN A 19 6.22 -22.84 14.12
C GLN A 19 5.79 -24.22 14.66
N GLU A 20 6.09 -25.26 13.86
CA GLU A 20 5.84 -26.70 14.10
C GLU A 20 4.37 -27.09 14.31
N LYS A 21 3.87 -28.06 13.51
CA LYS A 21 2.53 -28.68 13.63
C LYS A 21 1.38 -27.72 13.97
N GLY A 22 1.46 -26.47 13.54
CA GLY A 22 0.46 -25.44 13.84
C GLY A 22 -0.69 -25.48 12.84
N ASP A 23 -1.87 -25.11 13.32
CA ASP A 23 -3.09 -25.06 12.52
C ASP A 23 -3.04 -23.88 11.52
N PRO A 24 -3.23 -24.12 10.20
CA PRO A 24 -3.35 -23.06 9.20
C PRO A 24 -4.39 -21.98 9.55
N ALA A 25 -5.48 -22.31 10.24
CA ALA A 25 -6.49 -21.34 10.64
C ALA A 25 -5.95 -20.33 11.68
N THR A 26 -5.03 -20.77 12.54
CA THR A 26 -4.34 -19.90 13.50
C THR A 26 -3.44 -18.90 12.77
N ALA A 27 -2.74 -19.33 11.72
CA ALA A 27 -1.90 -18.44 10.90
C ALA A 27 -2.71 -17.33 10.21
N LEU A 28 -3.93 -17.64 9.75
CA LEU A 28 -4.86 -16.63 9.19
C LEU A 28 -5.24 -15.58 10.24
N GLY A 29 -5.64 -16.02 11.43
CA GLY A 29 -6.01 -15.11 12.53
C GLY A 29 -4.86 -14.17 12.91
N PHE A 30 -3.64 -14.69 12.98
CA PHE A 30 -2.46 -13.85 13.25
C PHE A 30 -2.10 -12.93 12.09
N ALA A 31 -2.23 -13.36 10.83
CA ALA A 31 -2.03 -12.47 9.69
C ALA A 31 -3.00 -11.28 9.74
N GLN A 32 -4.27 -11.53 10.07
CA GLN A 32 -5.29 -10.49 10.25
C GLN A 32 -4.98 -9.58 11.46
N ALA A 33 -4.58 -10.15 12.60
CA ALA A 33 -4.22 -9.40 13.79
C ALA A 33 -3.00 -8.49 13.54
N TYR A 34 -1.93 -9.04 12.97
CA TYR A 34 -0.73 -8.29 12.59
C TYR A 34 -1.05 -7.23 11.54
N GLY A 35 -1.91 -7.51 10.57
CA GLY A 35 -2.35 -6.52 9.59
C GLY A 35 -3.09 -5.33 10.19
N ARG A 36 -3.92 -5.53 11.23
CA ARG A 36 -4.62 -4.43 11.92
C ARG A 36 -3.67 -3.51 12.68
N VAL A 37 -2.62 -4.06 13.30
CA VAL A 37 -1.64 -3.28 14.07
C VAL A 37 -0.49 -2.76 13.22
N ALA A 38 -0.31 -3.30 12.01
CA ALA A 38 0.74 -2.89 11.08
C ALA A 38 0.65 -1.41 10.66
N THR A 39 -0.52 -0.77 10.74
CA THR A 39 -0.67 0.68 10.50
C THR A 39 -0.74 1.49 11.79
N GLN A 40 -1.20 0.89 12.89
CA GLN A 40 -1.23 1.55 14.21
C GLN A 40 0.19 1.80 14.72
N LEU A 41 1.12 0.92 14.38
CA LEU A 41 2.56 1.11 14.43
C LEU A 41 3.15 -0.01 13.58
N ALA A 42 3.45 0.26 12.30
CA ALA A 42 4.57 -0.42 11.63
C ALA A 42 5.86 -0.02 12.35
N VAL A 43 6.01 -0.44 13.61
CA VAL A 43 7.15 -0.32 14.53
C VAL A 43 8.26 0.58 13.94
N LEU A 44 8.06 1.89 14.08
CA LEU A 44 8.63 2.93 13.21
C LEU A 44 10.14 3.18 13.38
N GLY A 45 10.90 2.35 14.09
CA GLY A 45 12.34 2.58 14.30
C GLY A 45 13.15 2.53 13.00
N ASP A 46 13.11 1.40 12.29
CA ASP A 46 13.97 1.19 11.12
C ASP A 46 13.37 1.73 9.81
N ALA A 47 12.04 1.80 9.73
CA ALA A 47 11.35 2.20 8.52
C ALA A 47 11.44 3.70 8.26
N GLN A 48 11.40 4.54 9.30
CA GLN A 48 11.58 5.99 9.17
C GLN A 48 12.98 6.33 8.64
N VAL A 49 14.00 5.65 9.14
CA VAL A 49 15.40 5.84 8.71
C VAL A 49 15.59 5.35 7.28
N ALA A 50 15.09 4.17 6.94
CA ALA A 50 15.25 3.60 5.61
C ALA A 50 14.44 4.36 4.53
N ALA A 51 13.26 4.88 4.87
CA ALA A 51 12.42 5.66 3.96
C ALA A 51 12.74 7.17 3.96
N GLY A 52 13.45 7.67 4.97
CA GLY A 52 13.69 9.10 5.17
C GLY A 52 12.39 9.89 5.42
N MET A 53 11.39 9.26 6.04
CA MET A 53 10.04 9.82 6.23
C MET A 53 9.65 9.84 7.70
N SER A 54 8.84 10.84 8.08
CA SER A 54 8.18 10.88 9.39
C SER A 54 7.11 9.79 9.51
N ALA A 55 6.69 9.50 10.74
CA ALA A 55 5.64 8.53 11.03
C ALA A 55 4.32 8.90 10.35
N THR A 56 3.98 10.19 10.33
CA THR A 56 2.78 10.72 9.69
C THR A 56 2.84 10.53 8.17
N GLU A 57 3.98 10.84 7.54
CA GLU A 57 4.14 10.62 6.10
C GLU A 57 4.03 9.15 5.71
N LEU A 58 4.55 8.24 6.55
CA LEU A 58 4.39 6.80 6.34
C LEU A 58 2.93 6.37 6.50
N GLN A 59 2.19 6.89 7.49
CA GLN A 59 0.76 6.60 7.64
C GLN A 59 -0.06 7.05 6.42
N ASP A 60 0.28 8.20 5.84
CA ASP A 60 -0.42 8.71 4.65
C ASP A 60 -0.08 7.94 3.38
N LYS A 61 1.17 7.48 3.25
CA LYS A 61 1.70 6.88 2.01
C LYS A 61 1.64 5.35 1.99
N VAL A 62 1.47 4.70 3.14
CA VAL A 62 1.52 3.24 3.26
C VAL A 62 0.13 2.68 3.55
N LYS A 63 -0.23 1.64 2.79
CA LYS A 63 -1.44 0.85 3.01
C LYS A 63 -1.06 -0.59 3.29
N VAL A 64 -1.68 -1.18 4.30
CA VAL A 64 -1.53 -2.59 4.63
C VAL A 64 -2.87 -3.28 4.42
N ALA A 65 -2.84 -4.41 3.74
CA ALA A 65 -4.00 -5.26 3.51
C ALA A 65 -3.65 -6.71 3.82
N THR A 66 -4.62 -7.48 4.28
CA THR A 66 -4.46 -8.91 4.60
C THR A 66 -5.32 -9.73 3.64
N SER A 67 -4.81 -10.86 3.16
CA SER A 67 -5.62 -11.77 2.35
C SER A 67 -6.73 -12.40 3.22
N PRO A 68 -7.97 -12.52 2.72
CA PRO A 68 -9.05 -13.15 3.47
C PRO A 68 -8.90 -14.68 3.57
N ASP A 69 -8.19 -15.28 2.62
CA ASP A 69 -8.09 -16.72 2.35
C ASP A 69 -6.68 -17.29 2.50
N ALA A 70 -5.68 -16.42 2.66
CA ALA A 70 -4.28 -16.79 2.83
C ALA A 70 -3.66 -16.01 3.99
N PRO A 71 -2.71 -16.59 4.75
CA PRO A 71 -2.06 -15.92 5.87
C PRO A 71 -1.02 -14.91 5.37
N MET A 72 -1.42 -14.01 4.46
CA MET A 72 -0.57 -13.07 3.76
C MET A 72 -0.95 -11.64 4.08
N ILE A 73 0.08 -10.79 4.15
CA ILE A 73 0.00 -9.36 4.40
C ILE A 73 0.68 -8.65 3.23
N ALA A 74 -0.07 -7.83 2.52
CA ALA A 74 0.41 -6.94 1.47
C ALA A 74 0.71 -5.56 2.09
N VAL A 75 1.91 -5.06 1.83
CA VAL A 75 2.38 -3.74 2.26
C VAL A 75 2.65 -2.93 1.01
N SER A 76 1.80 -1.94 0.74
CA SER A 76 1.91 -1.06 -0.42
C SER A 76 2.33 0.33 0.02
N ALA A 77 3.30 0.93 -0.68
CA ALA A 77 3.69 2.32 -0.47
C ALA A 77 3.51 3.12 -1.76
N THR A 78 2.96 4.32 -1.66
CA THR A 78 2.72 5.22 -2.79
C THR A 78 3.55 6.50 -2.64
N THR A 79 4.38 6.79 -3.64
CA THR A 79 5.25 7.98 -3.64
C THR A 79 5.38 8.57 -5.04
N ASP A 80 6.01 9.74 -5.16
CA ASP A 80 6.30 10.42 -6.42
C ASP A 80 7.46 9.79 -7.22
N LYS A 81 8.22 8.86 -6.62
CA LYS A 81 9.38 8.19 -7.24
C LYS A 81 9.25 6.66 -7.18
N PRO A 82 9.43 5.93 -8.29
CA PRO A 82 9.32 4.47 -8.30
C PRO A 82 10.20 3.77 -7.27
N SER A 83 11.45 4.21 -7.13
CA SER A 83 12.43 3.63 -6.20
C SER A 83 12.05 3.89 -4.74
N SER A 84 11.54 5.09 -4.43
CA SER A 84 11.11 5.47 -3.08
C SER A 84 9.92 4.62 -2.63
N ALA A 85 8.96 4.36 -3.53
CA ALA A 85 7.85 3.46 -3.26
C ALA A 85 8.33 2.04 -2.89
N ALA A 86 9.26 1.48 -3.67
CA ALA A 86 9.80 0.15 -3.41
C ALA A 86 10.59 0.07 -2.10
N ILE A 87 11.45 1.06 -1.84
CA ILE A 87 12.23 1.15 -0.59
C ILE A 87 11.30 1.22 0.62
N THR A 88 10.30 2.10 0.56
CA THR A 88 9.35 2.32 1.65
C THR A 88 8.53 1.06 1.93
N ALA A 89 7.97 0.41 0.90
CA ALA A 89 7.20 -0.83 1.08
C ALA A 89 8.04 -1.96 1.68
N ASN A 90 9.28 -2.14 1.20
CA ASN A 90 10.20 -3.16 1.73
C ASN A 90 10.64 -2.85 3.17
N ALA A 91 10.87 -1.58 3.49
CA ALA A 91 11.26 -1.15 4.83
C ALA A 91 10.16 -1.43 5.86
N VAL A 92 8.91 -1.10 5.52
CA VAL A 92 7.76 -1.38 6.37
C VAL A 92 7.52 -2.89 6.51
N ALA A 93 7.59 -3.65 5.42
CA ALA A 93 7.45 -5.11 5.46
C ALA A 93 8.53 -5.78 6.35
N ARG A 94 9.76 -5.26 6.31
CA ARG A 94 10.85 -5.70 7.19
C ARG A 94 10.59 -5.35 8.64
N SER A 95 10.21 -4.11 8.94
CA SER A 95 9.88 -3.68 10.30
C SER A 95 8.75 -4.54 10.89
N LEU A 96 7.69 -4.76 10.13
CA LEU A 96 6.58 -5.63 10.52
C LEU A 96 7.06 -7.06 10.83
N SER A 97 7.91 -7.62 9.97
CA SER A 97 8.46 -8.96 10.17
C SER A 97 9.33 -9.04 11.43
N THR A 98 10.21 -8.05 11.66
CA THR A 98 11.05 -7.96 12.85
C THR A 98 10.21 -7.85 14.12
N GLY A 99 9.21 -6.95 14.13
CA GLY A 99 8.34 -6.74 15.29
C GLY A 99 7.54 -7.98 15.65
N ALA A 100 6.90 -8.62 14.67
CA ALA A 100 6.17 -9.86 14.90
C ALA A 100 7.08 -11.01 15.38
N ASN A 101 8.29 -11.10 14.80
CA ASN A 101 9.25 -12.15 15.18
C ASN A 101 9.86 -11.96 16.57
N HIS A 102 9.75 -10.78 17.19
CA HIS A 102 10.12 -10.57 18.59
C HIS A 102 9.18 -11.31 19.56
N SER A 103 7.90 -11.41 19.19
CA SER A 103 6.86 -12.10 19.97
C SER A 103 6.64 -13.55 19.52
N LYS A 104 7.50 -14.10 18.66
CA LYS A 104 7.33 -15.45 18.08
C LYS A 104 7.32 -16.56 19.14
N ASP A 105 8.04 -16.37 20.25
CA ASP A 105 8.15 -17.40 21.28
C ASP A 105 6.84 -17.51 22.10
N SER A 106 6.07 -16.42 22.17
CA SER A 106 4.72 -16.40 22.77
C SER A 106 3.61 -16.73 21.78
N THR A 107 3.73 -16.31 20.51
CA THR A 107 2.68 -16.47 19.49
C THR A 107 2.81 -17.73 18.65
N ARG A 108 4.00 -18.36 18.64
CA ARG A 108 4.36 -19.50 17.76
C ARG A 108 4.19 -19.19 16.27
N ILE A 109 4.10 -17.93 15.88
CA ILE A 109 3.98 -17.49 14.48
C ILE A 109 5.22 -16.69 14.10
N LYS A 110 5.72 -16.93 12.90
CA LYS A 110 6.74 -16.10 12.26
C LYS A 110 6.14 -15.36 11.08
N LEU A 111 6.56 -14.11 10.91
CA LEU A 111 6.37 -13.38 9.66
C LEU A 111 7.63 -13.49 8.83
N ILE A 112 7.51 -14.01 7.61
CA ILE A 112 8.62 -14.13 6.67
C ILE A 112 8.33 -13.33 5.39
N PRO A 113 9.35 -12.66 4.81
CA PRO A 113 9.22 -12.04 3.50
C PRO A 113 8.85 -13.11 2.46
N PHE A 114 7.74 -12.91 1.77
CA PHE A 114 7.32 -13.76 0.67
C PHE A 114 7.79 -13.19 -0.67
N SER A 115 7.58 -11.89 -0.88
CA SER A 115 8.04 -11.19 -2.08
C SER A 115 8.41 -9.74 -1.77
N ARG A 116 9.44 -9.24 -2.45
CA ARG A 116 9.94 -7.87 -2.30
C ARG A 116 9.23 -6.95 -3.29
N ALA A 117 8.99 -5.72 -2.85
CA ALA A 117 8.56 -4.65 -3.73
C ALA A 117 9.68 -4.32 -4.73
N LEU A 118 9.31 -4.20 -6.00
CA LEU A 118 10.16 -3.71 -7.07
C LEU A 118 9.70 -2.31 -7.51
N PRO A 119 10.62 -1.45 -8.00
CA PRO A 119 10.24 -0.16 -8.57
C PRO A 119 9.25 -0.38 -9.73
N PRO A 120 8.04 0.23 -9.68
CA PRO A 120 7.08 0.10 -10.77
C PRO A 120 7.56 0.87 -12.01
N ASN A 121 7.29 0.32 -13.19
CA ASN A 121 7.65 0.97 -14.46
C ASN A 121 6.70 2.11 -14.82
N ASP A 122 5.43 1.98 -14.43
CA ASP A 122 4.36 2.91 -14.76
C ASP A 122 3.74 3.53 -13.48
N PRO A 123 3.28 4.78 -13.55
CA PRO A 123 2.57 5.40 -12.44
C PRO A 123 1.16 4.81 -12.28
N ALA A 124 0.72 4.70 -11.02
CA ALA A 124 -0.63 4.32 -10.63
C ALA A 124 -1.66 5.45 -10.80
N SER A 125 -1.23 6.69 -11.06
CA SER A 125 -2.13 7.81 -11.38
C SER A 125 -2.88 7.57 -12.70
N LEU A 126 -4.15 7.98 -12.76
CA LEU A 126 -4.99 7.81 -13.94
C LEU A 126 -4.32 8.36 -15.20
N SER A 127 -4.33 7.56 -16.27
CA SER A 127 -3.85 7.96 -17.60
C SER A 127 -4.51 9.27 -18.03
N THR A 128 -3.71 10.20 -18.56
CA THR A 128 -4.17 11.48 -19.09
C THR A 128 -5.36 11.32 -20.04
N GLY A 129 -5.44 10.21 -20.79
CA GLY A 129 -6.54 9.92 -21.71
C GLY A 129 -7.89 9.70 -21.01
N VAL A 130 -7.92 9.12 -19.81
CA VAL A 130 -9.17 8.95 -19.05
C VAL A 130 -9.64 10.30 -18.51
N THR A 131 -8.71 11.12 -18.01
CA THR A 131 -9.03 12.45 -17.47
C THR A 131 -9.54 13.40 -18.56
N THR A 132 -8.97 13.38 -19.76
CA THR A 132 -9.45 14.21 -20.88
C THR A 132 -10.83 13.77 -21.35
N LEU A 133 -11.13 12.48 -21.34
CA LEU A 133 -12.44 11.97 -21.74
C LEU A 133 -13.54 12.39 -20.76
N VAL A 134 -13.28 12.27 -19.45
CA VAL A 134 -14.20 12.77 -18.41
C VAL A 134 -14.37 14.29 -18.50
N GLY A 135 -13.26 15.02 -18.67
CA GLY A 135 -13.31 16.48 -18.87
C GLY A 135 -14.08 16.88 -20.13
N GLY A 136 -13.95 16.10 -21.21
CA GLY A 136 -14.70 16.28 -22.44
C GLY A 136 -16.20 16.02 -22.26
N CYS A 137 -16.59 14.96 -21.54
CA CYS A 137 -17.99 14.69 -21.23
C CYS A 137 -18.60 15.81 -20.39
N ALA A 138 -17.90 16.26 -19.33
CA ALA A 138 -18.37 17.35 -18.47
C ALA A 138 -18.47 18.68 -19.25
N GLY A 139 -17.44 19.01 -20.05
CA GLY A 139 -17.42 20.21 -20.89
C GLY A 139 -18.48 20.18 -22.00
N GLY A 140 -18.72 19.02 -22.61
CA GLY A 140 -19.76 18.83 -23.62
C GLY A 140 -21.17 19.01 -23.05
N LEU A 141 -21.42 18.53 -21.83
CA LEU A 141 -22.70 18.70 -21.13
C LEU A 141 -22.96 20.18 -20.81
N LEU A 142 -21.96 20.87 -20.26
CA LEU A 142 -22.03 22.31 -19.99
C LEU A 142 -22.18 23.14 -21.28
N GLY A 143 -21.46 22.78 -22.34
CA GLY A 143 -21.57 23.41 -23.65
C GLY A 143 -22.94 23.22 -24.29
N GLY A 144 -23.51 22.01 -24.19
CA GLY A 144 -24.87 21.72 -24.65
C GLY A 144 -25.93 22.52 -23.89
N LEU A 145 -25.81 22.62 -22.56
CA LEU A 145 -26.68 23.45 -21.72
C LEU A 145 -26.59 24.94 -22.10
N ALA A 146 -25.39 25.46 -22.36
CA ALA A 146 -25.19 26.84 -22.78
C ALA A 146 -25.84 27.15 -24.15
N LEU A 147 -25.81 26.19 -25.09
CA LEU A 147 -26.49 26.33 -26.37
C LEU A 147 -28.01 26.30 -26.24
N LEU A 148 -28.57 25.55 -25.29
CA LEU A 148 -30.01 25.49 -25.00
C LEU A 148 -30.57 26.78 -24.40
N VAL A 149 -29.78 27.51 -23.62
CA VAL A 149 -30.21 28.76 -22.95
C VAL A 149 -30.00 30.00 -23.83
N ARG A 150 -29.39 29.86 -25.01
CA ARG A 150 -29.02 30.99 -25.86
C ARG A 150 -30.28 31.66 -26.44
N PRO A 151 -30.56 32.95 -26.13
CA PRO A 151 -31.71 33.66 -26.70
C PRO A 151 -31.50 33.88 -28.20
N ARG A 152 -32.58 33.75 -28.97
CA ARG A 152 -32.62 33.93 -30.43
C ARG A 152 -32.38 35.37 -30.86
#